data_AF-A0A1G5RFC5-F1
#
_entry.id   AF-A0A1G5RFC5-F1
#
_cell.length_a   1.000
_cell.length_b   1.000
_cell.length_c   1.000
_cell.angle_alpha   90.00
_cell.angle_beta   90.00
_cell.angle_gamma   90.00
#
_symmetry.space_group_name_H-M   'P 1'
#
loop_
_entity.id
_entity.type
_entity.pdbx_description
1 polymer ?
#
loop_
_entity_poly.entity_id
_entity_poly.type
_entity_poly.pdbx_seq_one_letter_code
_entity_poly.pdbx_strand_id
1 'polypeptide(L)' 'MRKPITLDDAKYRPGLAISLYEVIIDIAAKEECSSTLTDLIALACDINHEINRSLKEALNSGGEE' A
#
# COMPACT_ATOMS: atom_id res chain seq x y z
N MET A 1 -11.18 16.98 7.16
CA MET A 1 -11.20 15.67 6.48
C MET A 1 -10.70 15.84 5.06
N ARG A 2 -9.88 14.92 4.55
CA ARG A 2 -9.52 14.91 3.12
C ARG A 2 -10.79 14.62 2.31
N LYS A 3 -10.85 15.15 1.08
CA LYS A 3 -11.95 14.84 0.16
C LYS A 3 -11.97 13.33 -0.11
N PRO A 4 -13.15 12.70 -0.20
CA PRO A 4 -13.26 11.33 -0.68
C PRO A 4 -12.57 11.18 -2.03
N ILE A 5 -11.88 10.07 -2.23
CA ILE A 5 -11.29 9.71 -3.52
C ILE A 5 -12.31 8.90 -4.33
N THR A 6 -12.13 8.86 -5.65
CA THR A 6 -12.94 7.97 -6.50
C THR A 6 -12.59 6.51 -6.22
N LEU A 7 -13.48 5.60 -6.62
CA LEU A 7 -13.23 4.16 -6.48
C LEU A 7 -12.04 3.72 -7.34
N ASP A 8 -11.85 4.31 -8.52
CA ASP A 8 -10.70 4.04 -9.38
C ASP A 8 -9.39 4.47 -8.74
N ASP A 9 -9.37 5.64 -8.10
CA ASP A 9 -8.22 6.11 -7.31
C ASP A 9 -7.95 5.17 -6.13
N ALA A 10 -9.00 4.71 -5.45
CA ALA A 10 -8.87 3.76 -4.36
C ALA A 10 -8.29 2.42 -4.83
N LYS A 11 -8.62 1.96 -6.04
CA LYS A 11 -8.03 0.74 -6.65
C LYS A 11 -6.56 0.94 -7.02
N TYR A 12 -6.24 2.10 -7.59
CA TYR A 12 -4.93 2.35 -8.19
C TYR A 12 -3.86 2.68 -7.14
N ARG A 13 -4.19 3.55 -6.17
CA ARG A 13 -3.19 4.11 -5.22
C ARG A 13 -2.52 3.07 -4.32
N PRO A 14 -3.21 2.07 -3.74
CA PRO A 14 -2.55 1.03 -2.96
C PRO A 14 -1.60 0.18 -3.79
N GLY A 15 -1.95 -0.07 -5.07
CA GLY A 15 -1.05 -0.72 -6.02
C GLY A 15 0.21 0.10 -6.27
N LEU A 16 0.07 1.40 -6.50
CA LEU A 16 1.20 2.32 -6.65
C LEU A 16 2.08 2.38 -5.38
N ALA A 17 1.44 2.36 -4.21
CA ALA A 17 2.14 2.38 -2.93
C ALA A 17 3.01 1.13 -2.71
N ILE A 18 2.61 -0.05 -3.21
CA ILE A 18 3.45 -1.27 -3.17
C ILE A 18 4.78 -1.00 -3.87
N SER A 19 4.75 -0.54 -5.13
CA SER A 19 5.96 -0.23 -5.89
C SER A 19 6.81 0.87 -5.22
N LEU A 20 6.17 1.85 -4.58
CA LEU A 20 6.88 2.87 -3.81
C LEU A 20 7.59 2.28 -2.59
N TYR A 21 6.94 1.39 -1.83
CA TYR A 21 7.54 0.75 -0.67
C TYR A 21 8.75 -0.11 -1.06
N GLU A 22 8.71 -0.82 -2.18
CA GLU A 22 9.86 -1.58 -2.69
C GLU A 22 11.08 -0.67 -2.87
N VAL A 23 10.88 0.51 -3.48
CA VAL A 23 11.95 1.51 -3.68
C VAL A 23 12.42 2.08 -2.34
N ILE A 24 11.50 2.41 -1.43
CA ILE A 24 11.84 2.94 -0.11
C ILE A 24 12.67 1.92 0.69
N ILE A 25 12.29 0.64 0.67
CA ILE A 25 13.02 -0.43 1.36
C ILE A 25 14.41 -0.61 0.78
N ASP A 26 14.55 -0.60 -0.55
CA ASP A 26 15.85 -0.68 -1.23
C ASP A 26 16.76 0.51 -0.86
N ILE A 27 16.22 1.73 -0.83
CA ILE A 27 16.95 2.92 -0.39
C ILE A 27 17.32 2.81 1.10
N ALA A 28 16.39 2.42 1.96
CA ALA A 28 16.64 2.29 3.39
C ALA A 28 17.76 1.28 3.68
N ALA A 29 17.82 0.19 2.91
CA ALA A 29 18.90 -0.79 2.99
C ALA A 29 20.25 -0.22 2.52
N LYS A 30 20.26 0.53 1.40
CA LYS A 30 21.49 1.16 0.87
C LYS A 30 22.06 2.24 1.78
N GLU A 31 21.19 3.00 2.44
CA GLU A 31 21.56 4.08 3.36
C GLU A 31 21.82 3.58 4.79
N GLU A 32 21.83 2.26 5.01
CA GLU A 32 22.03 1.62 6.33
C GLU A 32 21.12 2.23 7.42
N CYS A 33 19.86 2.49 7.06
CA CYS A 33 18.88 3.07 7.97
C CYS A 33 18.68 2.18 9.20
N SER A 34 18.28 2.80 10.33
CA SER A 34 18.03 2.07 11.58
C SER A 34 16.99 0.96 11.38
N SER A 35 17.17 -0.18 12.04
CA SER A 35 16.22 -1.30 12.01
C SER A 35 14.80 -0.88 12.37
N THR A 36 14.64 0.01 13.36
CA THR A 36 13.32 0.55 13.73
C THR A 36 12.62 1.25 12.57
N LEU A 37 13.34 2.00 11.74
CA LEU A 37 12.75 2.64 10.57
C LEU A 37 12.32 1.60 9.52
N THR A 38 13.16 0.60 9.29
CA THR A 38 12.85 -0.52 8.38
C THR A 38 11.61 -1.29 8.84
N ASP A 39 11.48 -1.56 10.14
CA ASP A 39 10.33 -2.23 10.73
C ASP A 39 9.04 -1.40 10.55
N LEU A 40 9.12 -0.09 10.75
CA LEU A 40 7.98 0.83 10.54
C LEU A 40 7.57 0.91 9.06
N ILE A 41 8.53 0.89 8.13
CA ILE A 41 8.26 0.85 6.68
C ILE A 41 7.59 -0.48 6.32
N ALA A 42 8.09 -1.60 6.84
CA ALA A 42 7.49 -2.91 6.62
C ALA A 42 6.04 -2.97 7.12
N LEU A 43 5.79 -2.49 8.34
CA LEU A 43 4.43 -2.41 8.89
C LEU A 43 3.49 -1.55 8.02
N ALA A 44 3.97 -0.41 7.50
CA ALA A 44 3.19 0.43 6.61
C ALA A 44 2.90 -0.24 5.26
N CYS A 45 3.85 -1.04 4.75
CA CYS A 45 3.70 -1.85 3.55
C CYS A 45 2.64 -2.95 3.76
N ASP A 46 2.69 -3.66 4.89
CA ASP A 46 1.74 -4.72 5.24
C ASP A 46 0.30 -4.19 5.31
N ILE A 47 0.09 -3.06 5.99
CA ILE A 47 -1.22 -2.39 6.06
C ILE A 47 -1.72 -2.03 4.65
N ASN A 48 -0.85 -1.50 3.80
CA ASN A 48 -1.22 -1.15 2.42
C ASN A 48 -1.58 -2.40 1.59
N HIS A 49 -0.85 -3.51 1.78
CA HIS A 49 -1.16 -4.79 1.13
C HIS A 49 -2.51 -5.34 1.57
N GLU A 50 -2.82 -5.30 2.87
CA GLU A 50 -4.11 -5.72 3.41
C GLU A 50 -5.24 -4.89 2.80
N ILE A 51 -5.13 -3.55 2.82
CA ILE A 51 -6.13 -2.65 2.22
C ILE A 51 -6.30 -2.93 0.73
N ASN A 52 -5.20 -3.08 -0.02
CA ASN A 52 -5.25 -3.36 -1.45
C ASN A 52 -5.97 -4.68 -1.73
N ARG A 53 -5.66 -5.72 -0.95
CA ARG A 53 -6.25 -7.03 -1.09
C ARG A 53 -7.75 -7.00 -0.77
N SER A 54 -8.13 -6.47 0.40
CA SER A 54 -9.53 -6.39 0.81
C SER A 54 -10.36 -5.53 -0.15
N LEU A 55 -9.78 -4.45 -0.67
CA LEU A 55 -10.46 -3.64 -1.68
C LEU A 55 -10.67 -4.41 -2.98
N LYS A 56 -9.65 -5.11 -3.49
CA LYS A 56 -9.78 -5.97 -4.68
C LYS A 56 -10.83 -7.06 -4.49
N GLU A 57 -10.82 -7.73 -3.34
CA GLU A 57 -11.81 -8.75 -3.00
C GLU A 57 -13.23 -8.17 -3.02
N ALA A 58 -13.47 -7.04 -2.34
CA ALA A 58 -14.77 -6.37 -2.29
C ALA A 58 -15.29 -5.94 -3.68
N LEU A 59 -14.40 -5.51 -4.56
CA LEU A 59 -14.74 -5.08 -5.92
C LEU A 59 -15.04 -6.25 -6.85
N ASN A 60 -14.36 -7.38 -6.67
CA ASN A 60 -14.60 -8.58 -7.45
C ASN A 60 -15.92 -9.25 -7.02
N SER A 61 -16.27 -9.20 -5.73
CA SER A 61 -17.56 -9.72 -5.23
C SER A 61 -18.77 -8.84 -5.57
N GLY A 62 -18.56 -7.58 -5.96
CA GLY A 62 -19.64 -6.64 -6.31
C GLY A 62 -19.99 -6.57 -7.80
N GLY A 63 -19.42 -7.46 -8.63
CA GLY A 63 -19.64 -7.49 -10.09
C GLY A 63 -20.61 -8.58 -10.57
N GLU A 64 -21.27 -9.30 -9.66
CA GLU A 64 -22.20 -10.39 -9.96
C GLU A 64 -23.69 -10.03 -9.77
N GLU A 65 -24.03 -8.73 -9.63
CA GLU A 65 -25.42 -8.24 -9.60
C GLU A 65 -25.87 -7.60 -10.92
#